data_AF-A0A2S2R908-F1
#
_entry.id   AF-A0A2S2R908-F1
#
_cell.length_a   1.000
_cell.length_b   1.000
_cell.length_c   1.000
_cell.angle_alpha   90.00
_cell.angle_beta   90.00
_cell.angle_gamma   90.00
#
_symmetry.space_group_name_H-M   'P 1'
#
loop_
_entity.id
_entity.type
_entity.pdbx_description
1 polymer ?
#
loop_
_entity_poly.entity_id
_entity_poly.type
_entity_poly.pdbx_seq_one_letter_code
_entity_poly.pdbx_strand_id
1 'polypeptide(L)'
;MDDEAKIQDVLVVFIVGAIFDIIIGSFIGPTSDIDIASGFTGFSMKTLKENWYSDYRIQDNSQQSFFTIFAIFFPSVTGIQAGANISGDLKDPSTSIPKGTLLSIAITITSYVILVIVPGAVHLREASGYPNELPNNFYLNCSLRVCSEGLYHNANVKIIMCNNLTFTITIYVYTGIFTGLTINIILC
;
A
#
# COMPACT_ATOMS: atom_id res chain seq x y z
N MET A 1 -27.06 -16.54 -1.89
CA MET A 1 -26.61 -15.28 -2.48
C MET A 1 -26.51 -14.18 -1.42
N ASP A 2 -27.46 -14.14 -0.49
CA ASP A 2 -27.59 -13.11 0.53
C ASP A 2 -26.41 -13.10 1.52
N ASP A 3 -25.88 -14.27 1.87
CA ASP A 3 -24.76 -14.37 2.82
C ASP A 3 -23.42 -13.98 2.19
N GLU A 4 -23.24 -14.24 0.88
CA GLU A 4 -22.06 -13.82 0.12
C GLU A 4 -22.01 -12.29 -0.03
N ALA A 5 -23.14 -11.67 -0.37
CA ALA A 5 -23.25 -10.22 -0.48
C ALA A 5 -22.99 -9.51 0.87
N LYS A 6 -23.49 -10.07 1.98
CA LYS A 6 -23.21 -9.55 3.33
C LYS A 6 -21.71 -9.62 3.66
N ILE A 7 -21.03 -10.71 3.30
CA ILE A 7 -19.58 -10.84 3.53
C ILE A 7 -18.80 -9.83 2.69
N GLN A 8 -19.20 -9.60 1.43
CA GLN A 8 -18.55 -8.61 0.56
C GLN A 8 -18.65 -7.19 1.12
N ASP A 9 -19.83 -6.81 1.64
CA ASP A 9 -20.04 -5.49 2.26
C ASP A 9 -19.16 -5.31 3.51
N VAL A 10 -19.10 -6.34 4.36
CA VAL A 10 -18.21 -6.35 5.55
C VAL A 10 -16.74 -6.22 5.14
N LEU A 11 -16.30 -6.92 4.09
CA LEU A 11 -14.92 -6.84 3.59
C LEU A 11 -14.57 -5.43 3.09
N VAL A 12 -15.48 -4.76 2.38
CA VAL A 12 -15.28 -3.38 1.91
C VAL A 12 -15.10 -2.42 3.10
N VAL A 13 -15.89 -2.56 4.16
CA VAL A 13 -15.74 -1.73 5.37
C VAL A 13 -14.35 -1.90 6.00
N PHE A 14 -13.83 -3.14 6.08
CA PHE A 14 -12.47 -3.38 6.58
C PHE A 14 -11.39 -2.76 5.70
N ILE A 15 -11.52 -2.85 4.38
CA ILE A 15 -10.56 -2.25 3.43
C ILE A 15 -10.55 -0.73 3.56
N VAL A 16 -11.73 -0.10 3.61
CA VAL A 16 -11.86 1.35 3.79
C VAL A 16 -11.25 1.78 5.13
N GLY A 17 -11.51 1.03 6.20
CA GLY A 17 -10.91 1.25 7.52
C GLY A 17 -9.37 1.20 7.48
N ALA A 18 -8.79 0.21 6.80
CA ALA A 18 -7.34 0.08 6.67
C ALA A 18 -6.71 1.24 5.87
N ILE A 19 -7.41 1.76 4.85
CA ILE A 19 -6.94 2.94 4.10
C ILE A 19 -6.92 4.18 5.00
N PHE A 20 -7.97 4.38 5.81
CA PHE A 20 -8.00 5.49 6.77
C PHE A 20 -6.93 5.36 7.86
N ASP A 21 -6.67 4.15 8.34
CA ASP A 21 -5.62 3.87 9.34
C ASP A 21 -4.24 4.31 8.84
N ILE A 22 -3.89 3.97 7.59
CA ILE A 22 -2.63 4.41 6.97
C ILE A 22 -2.51 5.94 6.93
N ILE A 23 -3.61 6.63 6.60
CA ILE A 23 -3.63 8.10 6.54
C ILE A 23 -3.41 8.68 7.94
N ILE A 24 -4.16 8.20 8.94
CA ILE A 24 -4.08 8.68 10.33
C ILE A 24 -2.70 8.38 10.92
N GLY A 25 -2.17 7.16 10.75
CA GLY A 25 -0.83 6.79 11.21
C GLY A 25 0.27 7.65 10.60
N SER A 26 0.11 8.04 9.33
CA SER A 26 1.04 8.97 8.66
C SER A 26 1.01 10.37 9.27
N PHE A 27 -0.13 10.83 9.79
CA PHE A 27 -0.26 12.13 10.47
C PHE A 27 0.26 12.12 11.90
N ILE A 28 0.15 11.00 12.62
CA ILE A 28 0.65 10.88 13.99
C ILE A 28 2.18 10.89 14.03
N GLY A 29 2.83 10.38 12.98
CA GLY A 29 4.28 10.42 12.83
C GLY A 29 5.02 9.42 13.73
N PRO A 30 6.37 9.39 13.68
CA PRO A 30 7.17 8.44 14.43
C PRO A 30 7.13 8.73 15.93
N THR A 31 6.87 7.70 16.73
CA THR A 31 6.79 7.81 18.20
C THR A 31 8.10 7.40 18.87
N SER A 32 8.92 6.57 18.21
CA SER A 32 10.15 6.01 18.76
C SER A 32 11.36 6.23 17.85
N ASP A 33 12.54 6.30 18.45
CA ASP A 33 13.80 6.49 17.72
C ASP A 33 14.11 5.34 16.75
N ILE A 34 13.58 4.13 17.03
CA ILE A 34 13.75 2.98 16.15
C ILE A 34 12.89 3.08 14.89
N ASP A 35 11.72 3.71 14.97
CA ASP A 35 10.89 3.99 13.79
C ASP A 35 11.59 4.98 12.86
N ILE A 36 12.20 6.02 13.44
CA ILE A 36 12.97 7.01 12.68
C ILE A 36 14.19 6.36 12.04
N ALA A 37 14.93 5.54 12.80
CA ALA A 37 16.09 4.81 12.29
C ALA A 37 15.72 3.80 11.19
N SER A 38 14.50 3.24 11.24
CA SER A 38 13.95 2.34 10.22
C SER A 38 13.44 3.07 8.97
N GLY A 39 13.44 4.40 8.98
CA GLY A 39 13.14 5.23 7.83
C GLY A 39 11.76 5.88 7.84
N PHE A 40 11.03 5.82 8.96
CA PHE A 40 9.78 6.56 9.14
C PHE A 40 10.06 7.97 9.68
N THR A 41 10.02 8.96 8.81
CA THR A 41 10.37 10.36 9.14
C THR A 41 9.15 11.24 9.40
N GLY A 42 7.93 10.71 9.20
CA GLY A 42 6.69 11.50 9.18
C GLY A 42 6.58 12.39 7.94
N PHE A 43 5.52 13.21 7.85
CA PHE A 43 5.31 14.08 6.68
C PHE A 43 6.45 15.08 6.49
N SER A 44 7.33 14.79 5.53
CA SER A 44 8.49 15.61 5.21
C SER A 44 8.53 15.92 3.72
N MET A 45 8.54 17.21 3.39
CA MET A 45 8.67 17.68 2.01
C MET A 45 10.02 17.26 1.40
N LYS A 46 11.05 17.08 2.23
CA LYS A 46 12.37 16.60 1.79
C LYS A 46 12.27 15.14 1.30
N THR A 47 11.66 14.28 2.12
CA THR A 47 11.44 12.86 1.79
C THR A 47 10.57 12.71 0.54
N LEU A 48 9.49 13.49 0.42
CA LEU A 48 8.64 13.49 -0.77
C LEU A 48 9.42 13.86 -2.04
N LYS A 49 10.25 14.91 -1.97
CA LYS A 49 11.05 15.37 -3.11
C LYS A 49 12.10 14.33 -3.54
N GLU A 50 12.74 13.68 -2.58
CA GLU A 50 13.67 12.58 -2.83
C GLU A 50 12.96 11.37 -3.45
N ASN A 51 11.71 11.13 -3.05
CA ASN A 51 10.89 10.03 -3.58
C ASN A 51 10.23 10.31 -4.93
N TRP A 52 10.21 11.55 -5.39
CA TRP A 52 9.48 11.95 -6.60
C TRP A 52 10.02 11.33 -7.89
N TYR A 53 11.33 11.08 -7.96
CA TYR A 53 11.97 10.59 -9.18
C TYR A 53 12.24 9.09 -9.14
N SER A 54 12.00 8.35 -10.22
CA SER A 54 12.23 6.91 -10.26
C SER A 54 13.69 6.54 -9.98
N ASP A 55 13.91 5.56 -9.11
CA ASP A 55 15.21 4.91 -8.91
C ASP A 55 15.02 3.40 -9.11
N TYR A 56 15.20 2.96 -10.35
CA TYR A 56 15.05 1.55 -10.69
C TYR A 56 16.35 0.82 -10.37
N ARG A 57 16.28 -0.09 -9.39
CA ARG A 57 17.42 -0.86 -8.92
C ARG A 57 17.34 -2.31 -9.36
N ILE A 58 18.46 -3.01 -9.26
CA ILE A 58 18.54 -4.43 -9.56
C ILE A 58 18.13 -5.20 -8.31
N GLN A 59 17.07 -6.00 -8.43
CA GLN A 59 16.61 -6.90 -7.37
C GLN A 59 16.60 -8.32 -7.93
N ASP A 60 17.14 -9.28 -7.18
CA ASP A 60 17.19 -10.69 -7.56
C ASP A 60 17.75 -10.95 -8.98
N ASN A 61 18.86 -10.28 -9.31
CA ASN A 61 19.53 -10.34 -10.63
C ASN A 61 18.67 -9.87 -11.81
N SER A 62 17.51 -9.25 -11.56
CA SER A 62 16.65 -8.65 -12.57
C SER A 62 16.71 -7.13 -12.48
N GLN A 63 16.99 -6.47 -13.61
CA GLN A 63 16.91 -5.02 -13.69
C GLN A 63 15.43 -4.63 -13.67
N GLN A 64 15.02 -3.90 -12.64
CA GLN A 64 13.68 -3.35 -12.60
C GLN A 64 13.56 -2.27 -13.68
N SER A 65 12.44 -2.28 -14.39
CA SER A 65 12.12 -1.30 -15.42
C SER A 65 10.69 -0.84 -15.22
N PHE A 66 10.31 0.26 -15.86
CA PHE A 66 8.93 0.73 -15.86
C PHE A 66 7.93 -0.38 -16.26
N PHE A 67 8.26 -1.16 -17.30
CA PHE A 67 7.40 -2.25 -17.78
C PHE A 67 7.31 -3.40 -16.78
N THR A 68 8.39 -3.70 -16.06
CA THR A 68 8.39 -4.74 -15.01
C THR A 68 7.44 -4.36 -13.88
N ILE A 69 7.53 -3.12 -13.38
CA ILE A 69 6.65 -2.62 -12.31
C ILE A 69 5.20 -2.50 -12.79
N PHE A 70 5.00 -2.05 -14.04
CA PHE A 70 3.69 -2.01 -14.66
C PHE A 70 3.05 -3.40 -14.73
N ALA A 71 3.80 -4.44 -15.12
CA ALA A 71 3.31 -5.81 -15.20
C ALA A 71 2.87 -6.37 -13.83
N ILE A 72 3.57 -5.99 -12.74
CA ILE A 72 3.19 -6.36 -11.37
C ILE A 72 1.95 -5.58 -10.91
N PHE A 73 1.82 -4.31 -11.30
CA PHE A 73 0.68 -3.46 -10.92
C PHE A 73 -0.58 -3.76 -11.73
N PHE A 74 -0.46 -4.20 -12.97
CA PHE A 74 -1.57 -4.39 -13.91
C PHE A 74 -2.70 -5.28 -13.36
N PRO A 75 -2.42 -6.44 -12.74
CA PRO A 75 -3.47 -7.27 -12.12
C PRO A 75 -4.29 -6.54 -11.05
N SER A 76 -3.72 -5.54 -10.37
CA SER A 76 -4.40 -4.78 -9.31
C SER A 76 -5.44 -3.79 -9.85
N VAL A 77 -5.33 -3.39 -11.12
CA VAL A 77 -6.28 -2.47 -11.77
C VAL A 77 -7.34 -3.25 -12.57
N THR A 78 -7.04 -4.50 -12.92
CA THR A 78 -8.02 -5.40 -13.54
C THR A 78 -9.04 -5.91 -12.50
N GLY A 79 -10.28 -6.18 -12.93
CA GLY A 79 -11.34 -6.68 -12.02
C GLY A 79 -12.71 -6.03 -12.20
N ILE A 80 -12.82 -4.98 -13.03
CA ILE A 80 -14.08 -4.29 -13.33
C ILE A 80 -15.17 -5.26 -13.85
N GLN A 81 -14.76 -6.35 -14.52
CA GLN A 81 -15.66 -7.33 -15.11
C GLN A 81 -16.37 -8.23 -14.08
N ALA A 82 -15.84 -8.40 -12.88
CA ALA A 82 -16.49 -9.20 -11.83
C ALA A 82 -17.81 -8.55 -11.36
N GLY A 83 -17.90 -7.22 -11.35
CA GLY A 83 -19.11 -6.48 -10.99
C GLY A 83 -20.23 -6.58 -12.03
N ALA A 84 -19.90 -6.82 -13.30
CA ALA A 84 -20.89 -6.98 -14.37
C ALA A 84 -21.66 -8.31 -14.26
N ASN A 85 -21.10 -9.33 -13.60
CA ASN A 85 -21.71 -10.66 -13.51
C ASN A 85 -22.91 -10.71 -12.52
N ILE A 86 -23.07 -9.70 -11.64
CA ILE A 86 -24.19 -9.58 -10.69
C ILE A 86 -25.27 -8.61 -11.22
N SER A 87 -25.05 -8.04 -12.42
CA SER A 87 -25.91 -6.98 -12.97
C SER A 87 -27.31 -7.43 -13.41
N GLY A 88 -27.59 -8.73 -13.41
CA GLY A 88 -28.90 -9.30 -13.76
C GLY A 88 -30.03 -9.01 -12.76
N ASP A 89 -29.68 -8.61 -11.53
CA ASP A 89 -30.64 -8.27 -10.45
C ASP A 89 -30.89 -6.75 -10.32
N LEU A 90 -30.43 -5.96 -11.30
CA LEU A 90 -30.64 -4.52 -11.32
C LEU A 90 -32.00 -4.17 -11.92
N LYS A 91 -32.72 -3.26 -11.26
CA LYS A 91 -34.00 -2.71 -11.74
C LYS A 91 -33.89 -2.08 -13.15
N ASP A 92 -32.75 -1.45 -13.46
CA ASP A 92 -32.43 -0.85 -14.76
C ASP A 92 -30.93 -1.05 -15.14
N PRO A 93 -30.56 -2.18 -15.77
CA PRO A 93 -29.15 -2.53 -15.99
C PRO A 93 -28.45 -1.62 -17.02
N SER A 94 -29.16 -1.16 -18.06
CA SER A 94 -28.59 -0.36 -19.16
C SER A 94 -28.05 1.00 -18.73
N THR A 95 -28.56 1.56 -17.61
CA THR A 95 -28.12 2.86 -17.09
C THR A 95 -27.33 2.76 -15.79
N SER A 96 -27.59 1.73 -14.98
CA SER A 96 -26.95 1.55 -13.67
C SER A 96 -25.52 1.01 -13.77
N ILE A 97 -25.27 0.08 -14.70
CA ILE A 97 -23.94 -0.50 -14.93
C ILE A 97 -22.88 0.56 -15.31
N PRO A 98 -23.09 1.41 -16.35
CA PRO A 98 -22.06 2.37 -16.76
C PRO A 98 -21.80 3.45 -15.70
N LYS A 99 -22.85 3.92 -15.00
CA LYS A 99 -22.70 4.92 -13.94
C LYS A 99 -21.96 4.35 -12.72
N GLY A 100 -22.32 3.14 -12.29
CA GLY A 100 -21.65 2.47 -11.18
C GLY A 100 -20.19 2.16 -11.47
N THR A 101 -19.90 1.67 -12.68
CA THR A 101 -18.54 1.37 -13.12
C THR A 101 -17.65 2.61 -13.16
N LEU A 102 -18.14 3.71 -13.74
CA LEU A 102 -17.35 4.95 -13.84
C LEU A 102 -17.05 5.56 -12.46
N LEU A 103 -18.03 5.55 -11.55
CA LEU A 103 -17.84 6.04 -10.19
C LEU A 103 -16.84 5.18 -9.42
N SER A 104 -16.94 3.85 -9.54
CA SER A 104 -16.02 2.90 -8.90
C SER A 104 -14.58 3.10 -9.40
N ILE A 105 -14.39 3.30 -10.71
CA ILE A 105 -13.07 3.60 -11.29
C ILE A 105 -12.51 4.92 -10.71
N ALA A 106 -13.33 5.97 -10.61
CA ALA A 106 -12.87 7.25 -10.06
C ALA A 106 -12.43 7.13 -8.59
N ILE A 107 -13.16 6.36 -7.78
CA ILE A 107 -12.83 6.11 -6.37
C ILE A 107 -11.54 5.30 -6.24
N THR A 108 -11.38 4.23 -7.02
CA THR A 108 -10.18 3.38 -6.97
C THR A 108 -8.94 4.13 -7.40
N ILE A 109 -8.99 4.91 -8.50
CA ILE A 109 -7.88 5.78 -8.92
C ILE A 109 -7.49 6.75 -7.81
N THR A 110 -8.48 7.40 -7.18
CA THR A 110 -8.24 8.36 -6.10
C THR A 110 -7.56 7.67 -4.90
N SER A 111 -8.04 6.49 -4.52
CA SER A 111 -7.45 5.72 -3.41
C SER A 111 -6.01 5.28 -3.70
N TYR A 112 -5.70 4.89 -4.94
CA TYR A 112 -4.33 4.53 -5.34
C TYR A 112 -3.38 5.72 -5.28
N VAL A 113 -3.82 6.90 -5.75
CA VAL A 113 -3.00 8.12 -5.68
C VAL A 113 -2.64 8.45 -4.22
N ILE A 114 -3.62 8.36 -3.31
CA ILE A 114 -3.40 8.59 -1.88
C ILE A 114 -2.41 7.58 -1.30
N LEU A 115 -2.60 6.29 -1.59
CA LEU A 115 -1.74 5.21 -1.08
C LEU A 115 -0.33 5.21 -1.67
N VAL A 116 -0.07 5.94 -2.75
CA VAL A 116 1.29 6.16 -3.29
C VAL A 116 1.93 7.40 -2.67
N ILE A 117 1.20 8.52 -2.64
CA ILE A 117 1.75 9.80 -2.18
C ILE A 117 2.02 9.79 -0.68
N VAL A 118 1.09 9.26 0.13
CA VAL A 118 1.21 9.30 1.59
C VAL A 118 2.43 8.52 2.08
N PRO A 119 2.64 7.23 1.74
CA PRO A 119 3.86 6.51 2.10
C PRO A 119 5.12 7.13 1.50
N GLY A 120 5.05 7.64 0.26
CA GLY A 120 6.17 8.34 -0.38
C GLY A 120 6.56 9.66 0.28
N ALA A 121 5.66 10.30 1.04
CA ALA A 121 5.95 11.52 1.78
C ALA A 121 6.55 11.26 3.17
N VAL A 122 6.38 10.05 3.71
CA VAL A 122 6.69 9.74 5.11
C VAL A 122 7.75 8.65 5.32
N HIS A 123 8.09 7.89 4.28
CA HIS A 123 9.14 6.87 4.33
C HIS A 123 10.32 7.17 3.43
N LEU A 124 11.51 6.89 3.94
CA LEU A 124 12.74 6.88 3.18
C LEU A 124 12.86 5.58 2.36
N ARG A 125 13.55 5.67 1.22
CA ARG A 125 13.80 4.51 0.33
C ARG A 125 14.63 3.44 1.01
N GLU A 126 15.62 3.88 1.77
CA GLU A 126 16.57 3.05 2.49
C GLU A 126 16.85 3.70 3.84
N ALA A 127 17.01 2.85 4.85
CA ALA A 127 17.43 3.26 6.19
C ALA A 127 18.18 2.11 6.87
N SER A 128 19.04 2.43 7.83
CA SER A 128 19.85 1.41 8.49
C SER A 128 19.13 0.65 9.61
N GLY A 129 18.07 1.18 10.20
CA GLY A 129 17.33 0.55 11.30
C GLY A 129 17.97 0.66 12.70
N TYR A 130 19.19 1.19 12.82
CA TYR A 130 19.89 1.24 14.10
C TYR A 130 19.75 2.61 14.81
N PRO A 131 19.20 2.66 16.04
CA PRO A 131 18.94 3.92 16.74
C PRO A 131 20.21 4.66 17.20
N ASN A 132 21.33 3.95 17.36
CA ASN A 132 22.64 4.54 17.70
C ASN A 132 23.21 5.44 16.59
N GLU A 133 22.72 5.34 15.36
CA GLU A 133 23.19 6.11 14.21
C GLU A 133 22.36 7.37 13.94
N LEU A 134 21.29 7.58 14.71
CA LEU A 134 20.40 8.74 14.63
C LEU A 134 21.12 10.08 14.89
N PRO A 135 21.98 10.23 15.91
CA PRO A 135 22.59 11.52 16.26
C PRO A 135 23.49 12.09 15.15
N ASN A 136 24.09 11.22 14.35
CA ASN A 136 25.04 11.60 13.28
C ASN A 136 24.38 11.61 11.89
N ASN A 137 23.06 11.39 11.79
CA ASN A 137 22.35 11.15 10.53
C ASN A 137 22.96 10.04 9.66
N PHE A 138 23.69 9.10 10.28
CA PHE A 138 24.40 8.05 9.55
C PHE A 138 23.45 6.95 9.05
N TYR A 139 22.25 6.87 9.63
CA TYR A 139 21.16 6.00 9.19
C TYR A 139 20.68 6.25 7.74
N LEU A 140 20.97 7.43 7.18
CA LEU A 140 20.68 7.81 5.78
C LEU A 140 21.78 7.38 4.79
N ASN A 141 22.98 7.06 5.29
CA ASN A 141 24.13 6.76 4.44
C ASN A 141 24.16 5.27 4.08
N CYS A 142 23.55 4.95 2.94
CA CYS A 142 23.48 3.61 2.35
C CYS A 142 24.35 3.46 1.09
N SER A 143 25.22 4.43 0.78
CA SER A 143 26.01 4.39 -0.46
C SER A 143 27.18 3.40 -0.42
N LEU A 144 27.70 3.10 0.78
CA LEU A 144 28.89 2.25 0.98
C LEU A 144 28.58 0.93 1.72
N ARG A 145 27.32 0.70 2.09
CA ARG A 145 26.88 -0.47 2.86
C ARG A 145 25.45 -0.86 2.49
N VAL A 146 25.10 -2.11 2.74
CA VAL A 146 23.73 -2.58 2.54
C VAL A 146 22.88 -2.13 3.73
N CYS A 147 21.86 -1.31 3.45
CA CYS A 147 20.84 -0.95 4.42
C CYS A 147 19.74 -2.01 4.44
N SER A 148 19.40 -2.51 5.62
CA SER A 148 18.43 -3.59 5.81
C SER A 148 16.98 -3.11 5.92
N GLU A 149 16.77 -1.82 6.17
CA GLU A 149 15.44 -1.23 6.38
C GLU A 149 15.11 -0.17 5.30
N GLY A 150 13.86 0.29 5.31
CA GLY A 150 13.32 1.24 4.34
C GLY A 150 12.44 0.60 3.27
N LEU A 151 11.84 1.44 2.43
CA LEU A 151 10.77 1.06 1.50
C LEU A 151 11.18 -0.02 0.48
N TYR A 152 12.49 -0.15 0.19
CA TYR A 152 13.02 -1.07 -0.81
C TYR A 152 13.32 -2.49 -0.28
N HIS A 153 13.77 -2.61 0.97
CA HIS A 153 14.23 -3.88 1.55
C HIS A 153 13.17 -4.57 2.38
N ASN A 154 12.27 -3.82 3.02
CA ASN A 154 11.35 -4.40 3.98
C ASN A 154 9.90 -4.17 3.55
N ALA A 155 9.23 -5.24 3.10
CA ALA A 155 7.78 -5.23 2.87
C ALA A 155 6.98 -4.92 4.16
N ASN A 156 7.62 -5.02 5.33
CA ASN A 156 7.06 -4.67 6.63
C ASN A 156 7.12 -3.15 6.93
N VAL A 157 7.68 -2.29 6.07
CA VAL A 157 7.54 -0.83 6.26
C VAL A 157 6.07 -0.37 6.20
N LYS A 158 5.22 -1.14 5.50
CA LYS A 158 3.75 -0.98 5.56
C LYS A 158 3.16 -1.33 6.94
N ILE A 159 3.86 -2.17 7.71
CA ILE A 159 3.50 -2.61 9.07
C ILE A 159 3.96 -1.60 10.13
N ILE A 160 5.06 -0.86 9.90
CA ILE A 160 5.56 0.16 10.85
C ILE A 160 4.56 1.33 10.99
N MET A 161 3.90 1.74 9.91
CA MET A 161 2.77 2.68 9.97
C MET A 161 1.61 2.19 10.86
N CYS A 162 1.49 0.87 11.01
CA CYS A 162 0.37 0.20 11.63
C CYS A 162 0.65 -0.25 13.07
N ASN A 163 1.92 -0.37 13.45
CA ASN A 163 2.33 -0.76 14.80
C ASN A 163 2.18 0.36 15.83
N ASN A 164 1.99 1.62 15.42
CA ASN A 164 1.97 2.75 16.34
C ASN A 164 0.58 3.32 16.68
N LEU A 165 -0.52 2.74 16.21
CA LEU A 165 -1.84 3.01 16.79
C LEU A 165 -2.83 1.84 16.55
N THR A 166 -3.07 1.06 17.60
CA THR A 166 -4.38 0.49 17.94
C THR A 166 -5.12 -0.47 16.98
N PHE A 167 -4.52 -1.20 16.04
CA PHE A 167 -5.24 -2.34 15.45
C PHE A 167 -4.36 -3.54 15.10
N THR A 168 -4.29 -4.50 16.03
CA THR A 168 -3.93 -5.91 15.75
C THR A 168 -4.78 -6.50 14.61
N ILE A 169 -5.94 -5.90 14.31
CA ILE A 169 -6.82 -6.26 13.20
C ILE A 169 -6.17 -6.01 11.82
N THR A 170 -5.29 -5.03 11.67
CA THR A 170 -4.68 -4.73 10.36
C THR A 170 -3.64 -5.78 9.94
N ILE A 171 -2.97 -6.44 10.88
CA ILE A 171 -2.14 -7.63 10.60
C ILE A 171 -3.01 -8.75 10.03
N TYR A 172 -4.19 -8.99 10.61
CA TYR A 172 -5.15 -9.98 10.10
C TYR A 172 -5.79 -9.59 8.77
N VAL A 173 -5.98 -8.29 8.51
CA VAL A 173 -6.48 -7.77 7.23
C VAL A 173 -5.40 -7.85 6.15
N TYR A 174 -4.12 -7.63 6.44
CA TYR A 174 -3.04 -7.84 5.47
C TYR A 174 -2.82 -9.31 5.15
N THR A 175 -2.82 -10.19 6.15
CA THR A 175 -2.80 -11.63 5.91
C THR A 175 -4.08 -12.08 5.21
N GLY A 176 -5.22 -11.49 5.54
CA GLY A 176 -6.55 -11.75 4.99
C GLY A 176 -6.69 -11.35 3.51
N ILE A 177 -6.21 -10.17 3.15
CA ILE A 177 -6.17 -9.64 1.77
C ILE A 177 -5.18 -10.43 0.93
N PHE A 178 -4.03 -10.84 1.48
CA PHE A 178 -3.12 -11.74 0.77
C PHE A 178 -3.68 -13.15 0.63
N THR A 179 -4.41 -13.68 1.63
CA THR A 179 -5.14 -14.96 1.50
C THR A 179 -6.30 -14.86 0.50
N GLY A 180 -6.96 -13.69 0.41
CA GLY A 180 -8.00 -13.40 -0.58
C GLY A 180 -7.46 -13.27 -2.01
N LEU A 181 -6.25 -12.73 -2.17
CA LEU A 181 -5.53 -12.73 -3.45
C LEU A 181 -5.06 -14.14 -3.84
N THR A 182 -4.72 -15.00 -2.87
CA THR A 182 -4.36 -16.42 -3.15
C THR A 182 -5.56 -17.29 -3.51
N ILE A 183 -6.78 -16.94 -3.10
CA ILE A 183 -7.99 -17.67 -3.52
C ILE A 183 -8.32 -17.46 -5.01
N ASN A 184 -7.86 -16.37 -5.65
CA ASN A 184 -8.00 -16.18 -7.11
C ASN A 184 -6.70 -16.41 -7.92
N ILE A 185 -5.56 -16.67 -7.27
CA ILE A 185 -4.29 -16.97 -7.94
C ILE A 185 -3.97 -18.48 -7.96
N ILE A 186 -4.82 -19.33 -7.33
CA ILE A 186 -4.71 -20.81 -7.38
C ILE A 186 -5.70 -21.44 -8.39
N LEU A 187 -6.40 -20.64 -9.19
CA LEU A 187 -7.19 -21.12 -10.34
C LEU A 187 -6.75 -20.42 -11.64
N CYS A 188 -5.46 -20.55 -11.95
CA CYS A 188 -4.93 -20.77 -13.30
C CYS A 188 -3.51 -21.33 -13.20
#